data_AF-A0A2D5YP93-F1
#
_entry.id   AF-A0A2D5YP93-F1
#
_cell.length_a   1.000
_cell.length_b   1.000
_cell.length_c   1.000
_cell.angle_alpha   90.00
_cell.angle_beta   90.00
_cell.angle_gamma   90.00
#
_symmetry.space_group_name_H-M   'P 1'
#
loop_
_entity.id
_entity.type
_entity.pdbx_description
1 polymer ?
#
loop_
_entity_poly.entity_id
_entity_poly.type
_entity_poly.pdbx_seq_one_letter_code
_entity_poly.pdbx_strand_id
1 'polypeptide(L)'
;MKLLMLTFILLLQVSCQQVSEIAQEASSNDIQNTSTVEESELTSSSKSSSQDMNCPMVYEPVCAKVSKDENCKDERICEFIDKTYSSDCFANIDDAEILYPGECMKEDTGKIQEPIKEEPIIKNPEVKFCFALYDPVCGKSPGKLGSEKTYSNMCYLETAGAEFLRYGACDQESIKM
;
A
#
# COMPACT_ATOMS: atom_id res chain seq x y z
N MET A 1 -5.67 43.52 -20.92
CA MET A 1 -5.94 42.30 -20.13
C MET A 1 -6.64 41.19 -20.91
N LYS A 2 -7.57 41.45 -21.84
CA LYS A 2 -8.25 40.38 -22.63
C LYS A 2 -7.31 39.56 -23.55
N LEU A 3 -6.21 40.14 -24.03
CA LEU A 3 -5.27 39.45 -24.94
C LEU A 3 -4.36 38.42 -24.23
N LEU A 4 -4.08 38.61 -22.94
CA LEU A 4 -3.25 37.69 -22.12
C LEU A 4 -4.01 36.42 -21.69
N MET A 5 -5.34 36.50 -21.59
CA MET A 5 -6.18 35.33 -21.27
C MET A 5 -6.27 34.34 -22.43
N LEU A 6 -6.34 34.84 -23.68
CA LEU A 6 -6.43 33.98 -24.87
C LEU A 6 -5.13 33.21 -25.13
N THR A 7 -3.97 33.80 -24.84
CA THR A 7 -2.67 33.10 -24.97
C THR A 7 -2.49 32.00 -23.92
N PHE A 8 -3.04 32.17 -22.71
CA PHE A 8 -2.97 31.14 -21.67
C PHE A 8 -3.85 29.91 -21.98
N ILE A 9 -5.03 30.13 -22.57
CA ILE A 9 -5.95 29.05 -22.96
C ILE A 9 -5.35 28.20 -24.09
N LEU A 10 -4.68 28.82 -25.07
CA LEU A 10 -4.02 28.10 -26.16
C LEU A 10 -2.82 27.25 -25.68
N LEU A 11 -2.10 27.70 -24.64
CA LEU A 11 -0.98 26.93 -24.08
C LEU A 11 -1.43 25.71 -23.26
N LEU A 12 -2.62 25.73 -22.66
CA LEU A 12 -3.16 24.60 -21.89
C LEU A 12 -3.68 23.44 -22.76
N GLN A 13 -4.03 23.67 -24.03
CA GLN A 13 -4.56 22.61 -24.91
C GLN A 13 -3.45 21.74 -25.52
N VAL A 14 -2.20 22.24 -25.60
CA VAL A 14 -1.09 21.53 -26.25
C VAL A 14 -0.52 20.39 -25.39
N SER A 15 -0.72 20.42 -24.08
CA SER A 15 -0.15 19.43 -23.15
C SER A 15 -0.98 18.16 -22.93
N CYS A 16 -2.16 18.00 -23.56
CA CYS A 16 -3.02 16.83 -23.38
C CYS A 16 -2.90 15.72 -24.45
N GLN A 17 -2.04 15.86 -25.47
CA GLN A 17 -2.04 14.97 -26.64
C GLN A 17 -0.86 13.96 -26.72
N GLN A 18 -0.11 13.72 -25.65
CA GLN A 18 1.12 12.91 -25.72
C GLN A 18 1.20 11.72 -24.73
N VAL A 19 0.09 11.26 -24.14
CA VAL A 19 0.13 10.10 -23.23
C VAL A 19 -0.96 9.07 -23.57
N SER A 20 -0.81 8.40 -24.71
CA SER A 20 -1.60 7.20 -25.02
C SER A 20 -0.94 6.30 -26.06
N GLU A 21 0.35 5.99 -25.90
CA GLU A 21 1.02 5.06 -26.83
C GLU A 21 2.22 4.33 -26.21
N ILE A 22 2.00 3.52 -25.16
CA ILE A 22 2.88 2.37 -24.84
C ILE A 22 2.03 1.24 -24.25
N ALA A 23 1.42 0.44 -25.12
CA ALA A 23 0.88 -0.86 -24.75
C ALA A 23 0.95 -1.77 -25.97
N GLN A 24 2.05 -2.53 -26.12
CA GLN A 24 2.13 -3.80 -26.85
C GLN A 24 3.59 -4.26 -26.87
N GLU A 25 3.85 -5.43 -26.25
CA GLU A 25 4.68 -6.54 -26.78
C GLU A 25 5.13 -7.48 -25.64
N ALA A 26 4.41 -8.59 -25.47
CA ALA A 26 4.92 -9.89 -25.02
C ALA A 26 3.82 -10.92 -25.34
N SER A 27 3.82 -11.47 -26.56
CA SER A 27 4.31 -12.83 -26.88
C SER A 27 3.57 -13.89 -26.06
N SER A 28 2.39 -14.37 -26.50
CA SER A 28 2.22 -15.40 -27.53
C SER A 28 3.16 -16.60 -27.31
N ASN A 29 2.62 -17.63 -26.67
CA ASN A 29 3.01 -19.02 -26.79
C ASN A 29 1.73 -19.85 -26.69
N ASP A 30 1.09 -20.03 -27.84
CA ASP A 30 0.00 -20.98 -28.06
C ASP A 30 0.57 -22.41 -28.04
N ILE A 31 0.16 -23.21 -27.06
CA ILE A 31 0.15 -24.66 -27.20
C ILE A 31 -1.29 -25.04 -27.53
N GLN A 32 -1.49 -25.39 -28.79
CA GLN A 32 -2.70 -26.01 -29.29
C GLN A 32 -2.91 -27.36 -28.61
N ASN A 33 -4.04 -27.53 -27.93
CA ASN A 33 -4.64 -28.85 -27.79
C ASN A 33 -6.13 -28.75 -28.11
N THR A 34 -6.44 -29.16 -29.33
CA THR A 34 -7.76 -29.30 -29.91
C THR A 34 -8.39 -30.60 -29.44
N SER A 35 -9.52 -30.50 -28.76
CA SER A 35 -10.56 -31.53 -28.82
C SER A 35 -11.91 -30.84 -28.67
N THR A 36 -12.53 -30.72 -29.84
CA THR A 36 -13.95 -30.46 -30.10
C THR A 36 -14.87 -31.24 -29.17
N VAL A 37 -15.96 -30.63 -28.69
CA VAL A 37 -17.37 -30.97 -29.02
C VAL A 37 -18.33 -30.18 -28.11
N GLU A 38 -19.35 -29.59 -28.77
CA GLU A 38 -20.68 -29.14 -28.29
C GLU A 38 -20.87 -27.78 -27.58
N GLU A 39 -21.45 -26.86 -28.37
CA GLU A 39 -22.41 -25.84 -27.93
C GLU A 39 -23.59 -26.48 -27.19
N SER A 40 -23.98 -25.93 -26.04
CA SER A 40 -25.37 -25.51 -25.79
C SER A 40 -25.56 -24.96 -24.36
N GLU A 41 -26.31 -23.85 -24.31
CA GLU A 41 -27.16 -23.36 -23.21
C GLU A 41 -26.57 -22.50 -22.07
N LEU A 42 -27.06 -21.25 -22.06
CA LEU A 42 -27.26 -20.44 -20.87
C LEU A 42 -28.10 -21.22 -19.84
N THR A 43 -27.49 -21.55 -18.70
CA THR A 43 -28.17 -21.82 -17.43
C THR A 43 -27.37 -21.11 -16.34
N SER A 44 -27.85 -19.95 -15.88
CA SER A 44 -28.60 -19.82 -14.62
C SER A 44 -27.78 -20.20 -13.39
N SER A 45 -27.61 -19.23 -12.49
CA SER A 45 -27.28 -19.36 -11.08
C SER A 45 -27.40 -20.79 -10.53
N SER A 46 -26.26 -21.38 -10.21
CA SER A 46 -26.17 -22.32 -9.11
C SER A 46 -25.05 -21.84 -8.21
N LYS A 47 -25.46 -21.13 -7.15
CA LYS A 47 -24.75 -21.02 -5.88
C LYS A 47 -24.46 -22.46 -5.47
N SER A 48 -23.31 -22.99 -5.93
CA SER A 48 -22.96 -24.39 -5.82
C SER A 48 -22.60 -24.65 -4.36
N SER A 49 -23.57 -25.20 -3.65
CA SER A 49 -23.39 -26.37 -2.79
C SER A 49 -22.11 -26.34 -1.97
N SER A 50 -22.26 -25.95 -0.70
CA SER A 50 -21.52 -26.44 0.49
C SER A 50 -20.65 -27.68 0.22
N GLN A 51 -19.52 -27.48 -0.44
CA GLN A 51 -18.42 -28.43 -0.39
C GLN A 51 -17.68 -28.06 0.88
N ASP A 52 -17.43 -29.07 1.71
CA ASP A 52 -16.75 -28.95 3.00
C ASP A 52 -15.37 -28.29 2.82
N MET A 53 -15.36 -26.96 2.79
CA MET A 53 -14.15 -26.16 2.82
C MET A 53 -13.61 -26.22 4.24
N ASN A 54 -12.76 -27.23 4.47
CA ASN A 54 -12.01 -27.34 5.71
C ASN A 54 -10.92 -26.26 5.72
N CYS A 55 -11.27 -25.10 6.27
CA CYS A 55 -10.24 -24.11 6.60
C CYS A 55 -9.35 -24.63 7.74
N PRO A 56 -8.02 -24.57 7.59
CA PRO A 56 -7.12 -24.95 8.68
C PRO A 56 -7.29 -23.96 9.83
N MET A 57 -7.16 -24.45 11.07
CA MET A 57 -7.20 -23.61 12.27
C MET A 57 -5.86 -22.87 12.48
N VAL A 58 -5.46 -22.08 11.49
CA VAL A 58 -4.32 -21.16 11.56
C VAL A 58 -4.87 -19.75 11.71
N TYR A 59 -4.34 -19.00 12.68
CA TYR A 59 -4.74 -17.61 12.92
C TYR A 59 -3.83 -16.66 12.14
N GLU A 60 -4.26 -16.28 10.95
CA GLU A 60 -3.64 -15.30 10.05
C GLU A 60 -4.72 -14.29 9.64
N PRO A 61 -5.12 -13.39 10.56
CA PRO A 61 -6.35 -12.66 10.40
C PRO A 61 -6.32 -11.74 9.19
N VAL A 62 -7.49 -11.53 8.59
CA VAL A 62 -7.69 -10.56 7.51
C VAL A 62 -8.88 -9.67 7.82
N CYS A 63 -8.80 -8.41 7.40
CA CYS A 63 -9.94 -7.52 7.41
C CYS A 63 -10.60 -7.61 6.04
N ALA A 64 -11.87 -7.99 6.02
CA ALA A 64 -12.64 -8.12 4.79
C ALA A 64 -13.97 -7.39 4.89
N LYS A 65 -14.43 -6.89 3.76
CA LYS A 65 -15.74 -6.26 3.58
C LYS A 65 -16.75 -7.32 3.17
N VAL A 66 -17.80 -7.48 3.96
CA VAL A 66 -18.86 -8.47 3.72
C VAL A 66 -20.22 -7.76 3.68
N SER A 67 -21.13 -8.27 2.84
CA SER A 67 -22.50 -7.77 2.82
C SER A 67 -23.19 -8.12 4.14
N LYS A 68 -23.86 -7.14 4.74
CA LYS A 68 -24.67 -7.37 5.94
C LYS A 68 -25.91 -8.21 5.64
N ASP A 69 -26.37 -8.19 4.39
CA ASP A 69 -27.56 -8.88 3.91
C ASP A 69 -27.17 -10.06 3.00
N GLU A 70 -27.38 -11.30 3.46
CA GLU A 70 -27.02 -12.54 2.72
C GLU A 70 -27.68 -12.68 1.33
N ASN A 71 -28.76 -11.92 1.09
CA ASN A 71 -29.54 -11.93 -0.14
C ASN A 71 -29.35 -10.68 -0.99
N CYS A 72 -28.35 -9.85 -0.67
CA CYS A 72 -28.13 -8.64 -1.44
C CYS A 72 -27.64 -8.96 -2.86
N LYS A 73 -28.37 -8.47 -3.87
CA LYS A 73 -28.06 -8.70 -5.30
C LYS A 73 -27.58 -7.44 -6.03
N ASP A 74 -27.78 -6.25 -5.45
CA ASP A 74 -27.38 -4.97 -6.05
C ASP A 74 -26.45 -4.23 -5.09
N GLU A 75 -25.16 -4.21 -5.43
CA GLU A 75 -24.09 -3.60 -4.64
C GLU A 75 -24.34 -2.13 -4.30
N ARG A 76 -25.16 -1.40 -5.07
CA ARG A 76 -25.45 0.01 -4.82
C ARG A 76 -26.41 0.23 -3.64
N ILE A 77 -27.12 -0.83 -3.23
CA ILE A 77 -28.13 -0.78 -2.17
C ILE A 77 -27.59 -1.46 -0.90
N CYS A 78 -26.67 -2.41 -1.04
CA CYS A 78 -26.18 -3.19 0.09
C CYS A 78 -25.45 -2.32 1.12
N GLU A 79 -25.77 -2.57 2.40
CA GLU A 79 -24.90 -2.15 3.49
C GLU A 79 -23.77 -3.17 3.62
N PHE A 80 -22.54 -2.67 3.61
CA PHE A 80 -21.35 -3.48 3.83
C PHE A 80 -20.75 -3.15 5.18
N ILE A 81 -20.23 -4.19 5.84
CA ILE A 81 -19.53 -4.05 7.11
C ILE A 81 -18.13 -4.65 6.98
N ASP A 82 -17.19 -4.05 7.70
CA ASP A 82 -15.85 -4.60 7.85
C ASP A 82 -15.87 -5.64 8.98
N LYS A 83 -15.38 -6.84 8.68
CA LYS A 83 -15.34 -7.97 9.60
C LYS A 83 -13.95 -8.59 9.59
N THR A 84 -13.41 -8.82 10.79
CA THR A 84 -12.18 -9.59 10.96
C THR A 84 -12.49 -11.07 10.79
N TYR A 85 -11.78 -11.72 9.88
CA TYR A 85 -11.77 -13.17 9.72
C TYR A 85 -10.47 -13.73 10.30
N SER A 86 -10.52 -14.95 10.85
CA SER A 86 -9.33 -15.60 11.43
C SER A 86 -8.31 -16.03 10.38
N SER A 87 -8.74 -16.21 9.13
CA SER A 87 -7.88 -16.40 7.96
C SER A 87 -8.62 -16.00 6.68
N ASP A 88 -7.87 -15.83 5.60
CA ASP A 88 -8.37 -15.62 4.24
C ASP A 88 -9.36 -16.71 3.80
N CYS A 89 -9.12 -17.96 4.19
CA CYS A 89 -10.00 -19.09 3.91
C CYS A 89 -11.43 -18.86 4.43
N PHE A 90 -11.57 -18.40 5.68
CA PHE A 90 -12.88 -18.12 6.26
C PHE A 90 -13.55 -16.89 5.61
N ALA A 91 -12.77 -15.90 5.17
CA ALA A 91 -13.30 -14.75 4.43
C ALA A 91 -13.90 -15.18 3.08
N ASN A 92 -13.21 -16.07 2.36
CA ASN A 92 -13.66 -16.58 1.07
C ASN A 92 -14.93 -17.43 1.18
N ILE A 93 -15.11 -18.18 2.27
CA ILE A 93 -16.35 -18.94 2.51
C ILE A 93 -17.56 -18.01 2.60
N ASP A 94 -17.39 -16.84 3.22
CA ASP A 94 -18.44 -15.83 3.39
C ASP A 94 -18.56 -14.89 2.16
N ASP A 95 -17.83 -15.15 1.07
CA ASP A 95 -17.75 -14.28 -0.12
C ASP A 95 -17.36 -12.83 0.25
N ALA A 96 -16.47 -12.70 1.24
CA ALA A 96 -16.00 -11.41 1.72
C ALA A 96 -14.83 -10.89 0.88
N GLU A 97 -14.86 -9.61 0.53
CA GLU A 97 -13.78 -8.94 -0.20
C GLU A 97 -12.65 -8.57 0.78
N ILE A 98 -11.50 -9.24 0.67
CA ILE A 98 -10.34 -8.97 1.53
C ILE A 98 -9.79 -7.56 1.23
N LEU A 99 -9.80 -6.70 2.24
CA LEU A 99 -9.26 -5.34 2.16
C LEU A 99 -7.75 -5.31 2.45
N TYR A 100 -7.34 -5.92 3.57
CA TYR A 100 -5.95 -5.97 4.01
C TYR A 100 -5.66 -7.10 5.02
N PRO A 101 -4.40 -7.55 5.14
CA PRO A 101 -4.00 -8.49 6.18
C PRO A 101 -4.01 -7.83 7.57
N GLY A 102 -4.38 -8.60 8.59
CA GLY A 102 -4.55 -8.14 9.97
C GLY A 102 -6.02 -8.01 10.37
N GLU A 103 -6.26 -7.60 11.62
CA GLU A 103 -7.63 -7.38 12.12
C GLU A 103 -8.19 -6.03 11.64
N CYS A 104 -9.50 -5.93 11.48
CA CYS A 104 -10.14 -4.66 11.17
C CYS A 104 -9.94 -3.65 12.30
N MET A 105 -9.37 -2.49 11.98
CA MET A 105 -9.23 -1.40 12.94
C MET A 105 -10.55 -0.63 13.04
N LYS A 106 -11.19 -0.63 14.22
CA LYS A 106 -12.29 0.29 14.50
C LYS A 106 -11.68 1.61 14.95
N GLU A 107 -11.72 2.63 14.10
CA GLU A 107 -11.53 3.98 14.61
C GLU A 107 -12.79 4.43 15.35
N ASP A 108 -12.65 4.96 16.57
CA ASP A 108 -13.74 5.62 17.31
C ASP A 108 -14.32 6.83 16.54
N THR A 109 -13.71 7.22 15.42
CA THR A 109 -14.10 8.32 14.54
C THR A 109 -14.88 7.90 13.29
N GLY A 110 -15.14 6.60 13.07
CA GLY A 110 -16.01 6.12 11.98
C GLY A 110 -15.47 6.38 10.56
N LYS A 111 -14.16 6.61 10.41
CA LYS A 111 -13.49 6.68 9.11
C LYS A 111 -12.51 5.53 9.02
N ILE A 112 -12.64 4.72 7.98
CA ILE A 112 -11.66 3.70 7.67
C ILE A 112 -10.54 4.45 6.95
N GLN A 113 -9.37 4.60 7.57
CA GLN A 113 -8.19 4.91 6.79
C GLN A 113 -7.91 3.67 5.94
N GLU A 114 -8.07 3.80 4.61
CA GLU A 114 -7.46 2.84 3.71
C GLU A 114 -6.00 2.67 4.17
N PRO A 115 -5.49 1.44 4.33
CA PRO A 115 -4.08 1.25 4.59
C PRO A 115 -3.38 2.04 3.50
N ILE A 116 -2.58 3.02 3.93
CA ILE A 116 -1.73 3.79 3.04
C ILE A 116 -1.09 2.73 2.16
N LYS A 117 -1.35 2.75 0.84
CA LYS A 117 -0.59 1.94 -0.11
C LYS A 117 0.84 2.44 0.03
N GLU A 118 1.55 1.92 1.03
CA GLU A 118 2.98 2.04 1.12
C GLU A 118 3.43 1.34 -0.15
N GLU A 119 3.84 2.13 -1.15
CA GLU A 119 4.66 1.64 -2.23
C GLU A 119 5.70 0.72 -1.59
N PRO A 120 5.95 -0.48 -2.15
CA PRO A 120 6.88 -1.42 -1.54
C PRO A 120 8.20 -0.71 -1.36
N ILE A 121 8.47 -0.24 -0.14
CA ILE A 121 9.75 0.28 0.25
C ILE A 121 10.63 -0.94 0.08
N ILE A 122 11.44 -0.96 -0.98
CA ILE A 122 12.48 -1.96 -1.17
C ILE A 122 13.41 -1.77 0.02
N LYS A 123 13.10 -2.41 1.15
CA LYS A 123 13.96 -2.57 2.30
C LYS A 123 14.98 -3.63 1.93
N ASN A 124 15.77 -3.35 0.90
CA ASN A 124 17.16 -3.73 1.00
C ASN A 124 17.80 -2.55 1.74
N PRO A 125 17.91 -2.56 3.09
CA PRO A 125 18.75 -1.58 3.74
C PRO A 125 20.14 -1.81 3.15
N GLU A 126 20.58 -0.94 2.25
CA GLU A 126 21.98 -0.93 1.85
C GLU A 126 22.77 -0.86 3.14
N VAL A 127 23.48 -1.96 3.45
CA VAL A 127 24.26 -2.06 4.67
C VAL A 127 25.39 -1.05 4.53
N LYS A 128 25.17 0.16 5.03
CA LYS A 128 26.18 1.21 5.08
C LYS A 128 27.19 0.84 6.15
N PHE A 129 28.43 0.58 5.74
CA PHE A 129 29.55 0.40 6.64
C PHE A 129 30.14 1.77 7.01
N CYS A 130 30.14 2.09 8.30
CA CYS A 130 30.77 3.29 8.81
C CYS A 130 32.14 2.97 9.41
N PHE A 131 33.14 3.76 9.05
CA PHE A 131 34.43 3.72 9.73
C PHE A 131 34.28 4.23 11.17
N ALA A 132 35.04 3.65 12.10
CA ALA A 132 35.10 4.06 13.50
C ALA A 132 35.94 5.34 13.72
N LEU A 133 35.83 6.31 12.81
CA LEU A 133 36.42 7.63 12.96
C LEU A 133 35.54 8.47 13.89
N TYR A 134 36.14 9.14 14.88
CA TYR A 134 35.41 10.01 15.80
C TYR A 134 35.48 11.46 15.33
N ASP A 135 34.37 11.94 14.77
CA ASP A 135 34.14 13.32 14.32
C ASP A 135 32.67 13.69 14.65
N PRO A 136 32.37 14.01 15.92
CA PRO A 136 31.01 13.95 16.43
C PRO A 136 30.09 14.96 15.77
N VAL A 137 28.83 14.55 15.58
CA VAL A 137 27.76 15.41 15.05
C VAL A 137 26.52 15.29 15.93
N CYS A 138 25.77 16.37 16.05
CA CYS A 138 24.50 16.39 16.73
C CYS A 138 23.37 16.23 15.72
N GLY A 139 22.48 15.27 15.97
CA GLY A 139 21.32 15.03 15.12
C GLY A 139 20.07 14.65 15.90
N LYS A 140 18.91 14.76 15.25
CA LYS A 140 17.60 14.43 15.81
C LYS A 140 17.17 13.04 15.35
N SER A 141 16.92 12.12 16.28
CA SER A 141 16.57 10.74 15.90
C SER A 141 15.20 10.65 15.21
N PRO A 142 15.02 9.72 14.24
CA PRO A 142 13.71 9.46 13.68
C PRO A 142 12.85 8.72 14.71
N GLY A 143 11.64 9.20 14.96
CA GLY A 143 10.70 8.59 15.91
C GLY A 143 9.88 9.61 16.70
N LYS A 144 8.93 9.10 17.49
CA LYS A 144 7.84 9.88 18.12
C LYS A 144 8.30 10.97 19.11
N LEU A 145 9.55 10.89 19.59
CA LEU A 145 10.07 11.82 20.60
C LEU A 145 11.15 12.79 20.07
N GLY A 146 11.69 12.57 18.86
CA GLY A 146 12.59 13.48 18.16
C GLY A 146 13.69 14.11 19.03
N SER A 147 14.34 13.35 19.90
CA SER A 147 15.36 13.88 20.81
C SER A 147 16.70 14.09 20.09
N GLU A 148 17.43 15.12 20.51
CA GLU A 148 18.81 15.34 20.05
C GLU A 148 19.73 14.24 20.61
N LYS A 149 20.61 13.73 19.77
CA LYS A 149 21.59 12.69 20.10
C LYS A 149 22.91 12.99 19.38
N THR A 150 24.02 12.81 20.10
CA THR A 150 25.36 12.84 19.52
C THR A 150 25.65 11.53 18.80
N TYR A 151 26.04 11.61 17.54
CA TYR A 151 26.53 10.49 16.73
C TYR A 151 28.05 10.62 16.58
N SER A 152 28.76 9.49 16.59
CA SER A 152 30.24 9.47 16.55
C SER A 152 30.81 10.07 15.26
N ASN A 153 30.06 10.03 14.15
CA ASN A 153 30.34 10.71 12.89
C ASN A 153 29.08 10.81 12.02
N MET A 154 29.17 11.54 10.91
CA MET A 154 28.07 11.73 9.95
C MET A 154 27.52 10.41 9.39
N CYS A 155 28.38 9.43 9.11
CA CYS A 155 27.93 8.15 8.57
C CYS A 155 26.98 7.43 9.54
N TYR A 156 27.30 7.43 10.85
CA TYR A 156 26.41 6.84 11.86
C TYR A 156 25.10 7.62 12.02
N LEU A 157 25.10 8.94 11.81
CA LEU A 157 23.89 9.77 11.81
C LEU A 157 22.97 9.39 10.65
N GLU A 158 23.50 9.32 9.43
CA GLU A 158 22.73 8.94 8.24
C GLU A 158 22.20 7.51 8.32
N THR A 159 23.04 6.57 8.78
CA THR A 159 22.65 5.16 8.94
C THR A 159 21.53 5.00 9.97
N ALA A 160 21.48 5.87 10.97
CA ALA A 160 20.39 5.94 11.94
C ALA A 160 19.13 6.63 11.40
N GLY A 161 19.16 7.20 10.18
CA GLY A 161 18.06 7.98 9.62
C GLY A 161 17.76 9.27 10.38
N ALA A 162 18.76 9.83 11.08
CA ALA A 162 18.59 11.02 11.89
C ALA A 162 18.77 12.30 11.07
N GLU A 163 18.09 13.37 11.49
CA GLU A 163 18.22 14.70 10.89
C GLU A 163 19.49 15.38 11.43
N PHE A 164 20.36 15.88 10.56
CA PHE A 164 21.55 16.61 10.96
C PHE A 164 21.20 18.01 11.49
N LEU A 165 21.74 18.37 12.66
CA LEU A 165 21.52 19.69 13.27
C LEU A 165 22.79 20.55 13.23
N ARG A 166 23.91 20.02 13.71
CA ARG A 166 25.21 20.73 13.79
C ARG A 166 26.39 19.78 13.95
N TYR A 167 27.58 20.28 13.62
CA TYR A 167 28.85 19.64 13.98
C TYR A 167 29.10 19.76 15.49
N GLY A 168 29.84 18.80 16.05
CA GLY A 168 30.10 18.70 17.49
C GLY A 168 29.01 17.90 18.22
N ALA A 169 29.23 17.68 19.51
CA ALA A 169 28.28 16.95 20.35
C ALA A 169 27.07 17.83 20.74
N CYS A 170 25.93 17.21 21.04
CA CYS A 170 24.69 17.93 21.37
C CYS A 170 24.74 18.71 22.70
N ASP A 171 25.68 18.38 23.58
CA ASP A 171 25.92 19.04 24.86
C ASP A 171 26.97 20.15 24.77
N GLN A 172 27.63 20.32 23.62
CA GLN A 172 28.52 21.44 23.39
C GLN A 172 27.68 22.67 23.03
N GLU A 173 27.75 23.69 23.89
CA GLU A 173 27.27 25.02 23.56
C GLU A 173 27.94 25.45 22.26
N SER A 174 27.14 25.92 21.29
CA SER A 174 27.67 26.42 20.03
C SER A 174 28.65 27.54 20.34
N ILE A 175 29.94 27.31 20.06
CA ILE A 175 30.93 28.38 20.05
C ILE A 175 30.49 29.33 18.93
N LYS A 176 29.78 30.39 19.30
CA LYS A 176 29.47 31.50 18.39
C LYS A 176 30.81 32.10 17.96
N MET A 177 31.21 31.85 16.71
CA MET A 177 32.23 32.65 16.04
C MET A 177 31.64 33.97 15.56
#